data_AF-A0A1D7XZY5-F1
#
_entry.id   AF-A0A1D7XZY5-F1
#
_cell.length_a   1.000
_cell.length_b   1.000
_cell.length_c   1.000
_cell.angle_alpha   90.00
_cell.angle_beta   90.00
_cell.angle_gamma   90.00
#
_symmetry.space_group_name_H-M   'P 1'
#
loop_
_entity.id
_entity.type
_entity.pdbx_description
1 polymer ?
#
loop_
_entity_poly.entity_id
_entity_poly.type
_entity_poly.pdbx_seq_one_letter_code
_entity_poly.pdbx_strand_id
1 'polypeptide(L)'
;MTLNGDSILFKTILENHQGNTVFIDVWASWCKDCLEGLPSVKALQAKHSEVDFVYLSLDKTQKAWRKGVDRLEIKGDHYLMQSGWKGAMGTFLDLDWIPRYMIIDKQGTIKVFNAIKTSDITLINNLK
;
A
#
# COMPACT_ATOMS: atom_id res chain seq x y z
N MET A 1 11.18 -3.57 3.91
CA MET A 1 12.05 -2.85 4.86
C MET A 1 11.25 -1.76 5.55
N THR A 2 11.42 -1.59 6.86
CA THR A 2 10.72 -0.59 7.69
C THR A 2 11.31 0.82 7.52
N LEU A 3 10.62 1.82 8.07
CA LEU A 3 11.14 3.19 8.12
C LEU A 3 12.46 3.29 8.88
N ASN A 4 12.80 2.37 9.78
CA ASN A 4 14.09 2.37 10.50
C ASN A 4 15.22 1.70 9.71
N GLY A 5 14.90 0.95 8.66
CA GLY A 5 15.88 0.21 7.85
C GLY A 5 15.91 -1.29 8.10
N ASP A 6 15.05 -1.78 8.99
CA ASP A 6 15.00 -3.20 9.31
C ASP A 6 14.31 -3.99 8.20
N SER A 7 14.80 -5.20 7.94
CA SER A 7 14.10 -6.14 7.07
C SER A 7 12.85 -6.67 7.79
N ILE A 8 11.76 -6.85 7.04
CA ILE A 8 10.50 -7.40 7.55
C ILE A 8 9.84 -8.23 6.45
N LEU A 9 9.27 -9.37 6.85
CA LEU A 9 8.51 -10.23 5.96
C LEU A 9 7.10 -9.68 5.75
N PHE A 10 6.55 -9.84 4.55
CA PHE A 10 5.18 -9.43 4.27
C PHE A 10 4.16 -10.14 5.17
N LYS A 11 4.40 -11.42 5.49
CA LYS A 11 3.58 -12.16 6.44
C LYS A 11 3.47 -11.46 7.80
N THR A 12 4.60 -10.98 8.34
CA THR A 12 4.64 -10.27 9.62
C THR A 12 3.89 -8.94 9.57
N ILE A 13 3.92 -8.24 8.42
CA ILE A 13 3.09 -7.04 8.23
C ILE A 13 1.62 -7.41 8.37
N LEU A 14 1.15 -8.46 7.70
CA LEU A 14 -0.26 -8.89 7.80
C LEU A 14 -0.64 -9.36 9.21
N GLU A 15 0.26 -10.07 9.90
CA GLU A 15 0.06 -10.51 11.28
C GLU A 15 -0.13 -9.32 12.24
N ASN A 16 0.57 -8.21 12.02
CA ASN A 16 0.40 -6.98 12.83
C ASN A 16 -0.98 -6.32 12.67
N HIS A 17 -1.69 -6.60 11.57
CA HIS A 17 -3.02 -6.06 11.26
C HIS A 17 -4.13 -7.10 11.39
N GLN A 18 -3.85 -8.25 12.01
CA GLN A 18 -4.82 -9.32 12.13
C GLN A 18 -6.07 -8.85 12.89
N GLY A 19 -7.25 -9.14 12.33
CA GLY A 19 -8.54 -8.72 12.88
C GLY A 19 -9.06 -7.40 12.32
N ASN A 20 -8.24 -6.66 11.56
CA ASN A 20 -8.65 -5.45 10.85
C ASN A 20 -8.73 -5.68 9.34
N THR A 21 -9.52 -4.87 8.65
CA THR A 21 -9.46 -4.79 7.19
C THR A 21 -8.23 -3.98 6.83
N VAL A 22 -7.43 -4.47 5.89
CA VAL A 22 -6.18 -3.82 5.47
C VAL A 22 -6.31 -3.33 4.04
N PHE A 23 -6.13 -2.02 3.84
CA PHE A 23 -5.94 -1.40 2.54
C PHE A 23 -4.44 -1.35 2.23
N ILE A 24 -4.01 -1.99 1.15
CA ILE A 24 -2.61 -1.93 0.72
C ILE A 24 -2.50 -1.08 -0.54
N ASP A 25 -1.61 -0.08 -0.51
CA ASP A 25 -1.26 0.79 -1.62
C ASP A 25 0.18 0.53 -2.10
N VAL A 26 0.33 0.00 -3.30
CA VAL A 26 1.62 -0.12 -3.97
C VAL A 26 1.87 1.12 -4.81
N TRP A 27 2.87 1.91 -4.40
CA TRP A 27 3.09 3.25 -4.93
C TRP A 27 4.57 3.60 -5.03
N ALA A 28 4.88 4.80 -5.51
CA ALA A 28 6.21 5.38 -5.40
C ALA A 28 6.18 6.91 -5.41
N SER A 29 7.18 7.55 -4.79
CA SER A 29 7.23 9.02 -4.66
C SER A 29 7.41 9.78 -6.00
N TRP A 30 7.84 9.07 -7.04
CA TRP A 30 8.05 9.54 -8.40
C TRP A 30 6.91 9.17 -9.36
N CYS A 31 5.94 8.36 -8.91
CA CYS A 31 4.84 7.87 -9.73
C CYS A 31 3.74 8.93 -9.84
N LYS A 32 3.58 9.53 -11.02
CA LYS A 32 2.59 10.60 -11.25
C LYS A 32 1.16 10.16 -10.91
N ASP A 33 0.71 9.02 -11.44
CA ASP A 33 -0.65 8.50 -11.21
C ASP A 33 -0.92 8.21 -9.71
N CYS A 34 0.11 7.75 -8.99
CA CYS A 34 0.02 7.54 -7.55
C CYS A 34 -0.20 8.86 -6.81
N LEU A 35 0.50 9.93 -7.22
CA LEU A 35 0.32 11.28 -6.65
C LEU A 35 -1.06 11.86 -6.98
N GLU A 36 -1.59 11.60 -8.17
CA GLU A 36 -2.94 12.00 -8.57
C GLU A 36 -4.02 11.24 -7.79
N GLY A 37 -3.78 9.96 -7.46
CA GLY A 37 -4.67 9.13 -6.66
C GLY A 37 -4.64 9.42 -5.15
N LEU A 38 -3.52 9.93 -4.64
CA LEU A 38 -3.28 10.11 -3.20
C LEU A 38 -4.37 10.92 -2.47
N PRO A 39 -4.91 12.04 -3.01
CA PRO A 39 -6.01 12.75 -2.35
C PRO A 39 -7.24 11.86 -2.12
N SER A 40 -7.53 10.96 -3.06
CA SER A 40 -8.64 10.03 -2.94
C SER A 40 -8.36 8.94 -1.89
N VAL A 41 -7.13 8.44 -1.81
CA VAL A 41 -6.70 7.51 -0.75
C VAL A 41 -6.84 8.17 0.63
N LYS A 42 -6.41 9.43 0.78
CA LYS A 42 -6.59 10.19 2.03
C LYS A 42 -8.07 10.37 2.41
N ALA A 43 -8.94 10.59 1.42
CA ALA A 43 -10.38 10.68 1.67
C ALA A 43 -10.99 9.34 2.12
N LEU A 44 -10.56 8.23 1.52
CA LEU A 44 -10.94 6.89 1.98
C LEU A 44 -10.46 6.64 3.41
N GLN A 45 -9.21 6.98 3.71
CA GLN A 45 -8.65 6.83 5.06
C GLN A 45 -9.41 7.65 6.11
N ALA A 46 -9.80 8.88 5.79
CA ALA A 46 -10.59 9.70 6.70
C ALA A 46 -12.01 9.15 6.93
N LYS A 47 -12.58 8.45 5.94
CA LYS A 47 -13.93 7.88 6.00
C LYS A 47 -13.97 6.52 6.70
N HIS A 48 -12.88 5.76 6.64
CA HIS A 48 -12.77 4.38 7.10
C HIS A 48 -11.67 4.27 8.17
N SER A 49 -11.92 4.84 9.35
CA SER A 49 -10.95 4.88 10.45
C SER A 49 -10.61 3.52 11.05
N GLU A 50 -11.46 2.52 10.82
CA GLU A 50 -11.32 1.12 11.22
C GLU A 50 -10.46 0.29 10.26
N VAL A 51 -10.10 0.85 9.10
CA VAL A 51 -9.27 0.20 8.09
C VAL A 51 -7.82 0.61 8.32
N ASP A 52 -6.93 -0.39 8.35
CA ASP A 52 -5.51 -0.17 8.43
C ASP A 52 -4.95 0.12 7.03
N PHE A 53 -4.19 1.20 6.89
CA PHE A 53 -3.59 1.61 5.62
C PHE A 53 -2.10 1.26 5.62
N VAL A 54 -1.72 0.38 4.69
CA VAL A 54 -0.34 -0.11 4.50
C VAL A 54 0.15 0.33 3.13
N TYR A 55 1.34 0.90 3.07
CA TYR A 55 1.95 1.43 1.86
C TYR A 55 3.22 0.65 1.51
N LEU A 56 3.23 0.04 0.34
CA LEU A 56 4.39 -0.66 -0.22
C LEU A 56 5.03 0.22 -1.30
N SER A 57 6.17 0.81 -0.98
CA SER A 57 6.88 1.70 -1.89
C SER A 57 7.84 0.96 -2.82
N LEU A 58 7.84 1.35 -4.10
CA LEU A 58 8.79 0.96 -5.15
C LEU A 58 9.88 2.03 -5.40
N ASP A 59 10.07 2.97 -4.47
CA ASP A 59 11.18 3.89 -4.51
C ASP A 59 12.53 3.15 -4.51
N LYS A 60 13.50 3.68 -5.27
CA LYS A 60 14.79 3.00 -5.46
C LYS A 60 15.68 3.02 -4.21
N THR A 61 15.49 3.99 -3.33
CA THR A 61 16.35 4.18 -2.15
C THR A 61 15.52 4.54 -0.93
N GLN A 62 15.98 4.12 0.25
CA GLN A 62 15.37 4.48 1.52
C GLN A 62 15.24 5.99 1.71
N LYS A 63 16.25 6.75 1.27
CA LYS A 63 16.27 8.20 1.38
C LYS A 63 15.18 8.86 0.54
N ALA A 64 15.03 8.44 -0.73
CA ALA A 64 13.99 8.96 -1.61
C ALA A 64 12.59 8.61 -1.09
N TRP A 65 12.42 7.36 -0.67
CA TRP A 65 11.18 6.87 -0.07
C TRP A 65 10.76 7.67 1.17
N ARG A 66 11.63 7.78 2.19
CA ARG A 66 11.36 8.52 3.43
C ARG A 66 10.98 9.98 3.12
N LYS A 67 11.78 10.65 2.27
CA LYS A 67 11.48 12.01 1.82
C LYS A 67 10.11 12.12 1.13
N GLY A 68 9.73 11.10 0.36
CA GLY A 68 8.43 11.00 -0.29
C GLY A 68 7.28 10.91 0.71
N VAL A 69 7.39 10.00 1.69
CA VAL A 69 6.41 9.83 2.78
C VAL A 69 6.23 11.14 3.55
N ASP A 70 7.32 11.77 3.98
CA ASP A 70 7.29 13.01 4.76
C ASP A 70 6.68 14.17 3.95
N ARG A 71 7.13 14.38 2.71
CA ARG A 71 6.65 15.46 1.83
C ARG A 71 5.16 15.36 1.56
N LEU A 72 4.65 14.13 1.42
CA LEU A 72 3.28 13.87 1.03
C LEU A 72 2.36 13.66 2.24
N GLU A 73 2.91 13.67 3.46
CA GLU A 73 2.20 13.48 4.72
C GLU A 73 1.28 12.25 4.67
N ILE A 74 1.81 11.14 4.16
CA ILE A 74 1.08 9.89 4.08
C ILE A 74 1.04 9.28 5.48
N LYS A 75 -0.16 8.92 5.95
CA LYS A 75 -0.36 8.33 7.27
C LYS A 75 -0.68 6.86 7.12
N GLY A 76 -0.08 6.03 7.96
CA GLY A 76 -0.25 4.57 7.96
C GLY A 76 1.09 3.88 8.13
N ASP A 77 1.11 2.59 7.83
CA ASP A 77 2.33 1.80 7.92
C ASP A 77 3.05 1.76 6.58
N HIS A 78 4.34 2.04 6.60
CA HIS A 78 5.12 2.24 5.38
C HIS A 78 6.26 1.22 5.28
N TYR A 79 6.38 0.59 4.11
CA TYR A 79 7.45 -0.34 3.82
C TYR A 79 8.05 -0.12 2.43
N LEU A 80 9.38 -0.21 2.33
CA LEU A 80 10.08 -0.23 1.05
C LEU A 80 10.22 -1.66 0.54
N MET A 81 9.79 -1.89 -0.70
CA MET A 81 10.05 -3.11 -1.46
C MET A 81 11.47 -3.07 -2.04
N GLN A 82 12.45 -3.51 -1.26
CA GLN A 82 13.88 -3.43 -1.64
C GLN A 82 14.21 -4.16 -2.96
N SER A 83 13.51 -5.25 -3.25
CA SER A 83 13.65 -6.02 -4.48
C SER A 83 12.93 -5.37 -5.68
N GLY A 84 12.16 -4.30 -5.45
CA GLY A 84 11.44 -3.56 -6.47
C GLY A 84 10.44 -4.43 -7.24
N TRP A 85 10.23 -4.05 -8.50
CA TRP A 85 9.31 -4.70 -9.43
C TRP A 85 9.61 -6.17 -9.71
N LYS A 86 10.89 -6.54 -9.76
CA LYS A 86 11.33 -7.90 -10.08
C LYS A 86 11.43 -8.82 -8.86
N GLY A 87 11.06 -8.31 -7.68
CA GLY A 87 11.04 -9.08 -6.45
C GLY A 87 9.82 -9.98 -6.33
N ALA A 88 9.85 -10.90 -5.36
CA ALA A 88 8.77 -11.84 -5.10
C ALA A 88 7.38 -11.18 -5.01
N MET A 89 7.26 -10.04 -4.32
CA MET A 89 6.01 -9.30 -4.22
C MET A 89 5.60 -8.65 -5.56
N GLY A 90 6.56 -8.08 -6.31
CA GLY A 90 6.25 -7.50 -7.62
C GLY A 90 5.82 -8.56 -8.65
N THR A 91 6.44 -9.73 -8.62
CA THR A 91 6.01 -10.90 -9.42
C THR A 91 4.66 -11.45 -8.96
N PHE A 92 4.43 -11.55 -7.65
CA PHE A 92 3.17 -12.03 -7.10
C PHE A 92 1.99 -11.16 -7.56
N LEU A 93 2.15 -9.84 -7.52
CA LEU A 93 1.14 -8.88 -7.95
C LEU A 93 1.08 -8.65 -9.46
N ASP A 94 1.91 -9.36 -10.24
CA ASP A 94 2.06 -9.19 -11.68
C ASP A 94 2.20 -7.70 -12.07
N LEU A 95 3.13 -7.01 -11.41
CA LEU A 95 3.27 -5.56 -11.54
C LEU A 95 3.85 -5.17 -12.91
N ASP A 96 3.02 -4.50 -13.71
CA ASP A 96 3.40 -3.77 -14.92
C ASP A 96 3.18 -2.24 -14.79
N TRP A 97 2.35 -1.82 -13.83
CA TRP A 97 1.97 -0.44 -13.57
C TRP A 97 1.62 -0.20 -12.10
N ILE A 98 1.79 1.04 -11.64
CA ILE A 98 1.35 1.52 -10.32
C ILE A 98 0.57 2.84 -10.47
N PRO A 99 -0.43 3.13 -9.62
CA PRO A 99 -0.73 2.46 -8.35
C PRO A 99 -1.39 1.07 -8.49
N ARG A 100 -1.27 0.26 -7.43
CA ARG A 100 -2.08 -0.95 -7.22
C ARG A 100 -2.63 -0.94 -5.81
N TYR A 101 -3.93 -1.19 -5.70
CA TYR A 101 -4.64 -1.26 -4.45
C TYR A 101 -5.14 -2.68 -4.19
N MET A 102 -4.99 -3.12 -2.94
CA MET A 102 -5.52 -4.39 -2.47
C MET A 102 -6.33 -4.19 -1.20
N ILE A 103 -7.29 -5.09 -0.99
CA ILE A 103 -8.05 -5.20 0.25
C ILE A 103 -7.87 -6.61 0.80
N ILE A 104 -7.46 -6.68 2.06
CA ILE A 104 -7.42 -7.91 2.84
C ILE A 104 -8.46 -7.77 3.95
N ASP A 105 -9.35 -8.76 4.06
CA ASP A 105 -10.36 -8.77 5.13
C ASP A 105 -9.75 -9.12 6.50
N LYS A 106 -10.58 -9.02 7.54
CA LYS A 106 -10.21 -9.32 8.93
C LYS A 106 -9.72 -10.75 9.15
N GLN A 107 -10.02 -11.67 8.22
CA GLN A 107 -9.61 -13.07 8.24
C GLN A 107 -8.29 -13.32 7.48
N GLY A 108 -7.69 -12.28 6.88
CA GLY A 108 -6.49 -12.40 6.06
C GLY A 108 -6.78 -12.82 4.61
N THR A 109 -8.02 -12.75 4.15
CA THR A 109 -8.42 -13.11 2.79
C THR A 109 -8.32 -11.89 1.86
N ILE A 110 -7.67 -12.06 0.72
CA ILE A 110 -7.63 -11.04 -0.33
C ILE A 110 -9.03 -10.92 -0.96
N LYS A 111 -9.68 -9.75 -0.82
CA LYS A 111 -10.94 -9.41 -1.47
C LYS A 111 -10.75 -8.62 -2.76
N VAL A 112 -9.68 -7.85 -2.82
CA VAL A 112 -9.28 -7.07 -3.99
C VAL A 112 -7.79 -7.23 -4.17
N PHE A 113 -7.36 -7.52 -5.39
CA PHE A 113 -5.98 -7.92 -5.67
C PHE A 113 -5.19 -6.94 -6.54
N ASN A 114 -5.85 -6.22 -7.46
CA ASN A 114 -5.16 -5.45 -8.49
C ASN A 114 -5.91 -4.18 -8.94
N ALA A 115 -6.69 -3.55 -8.06
CA ALA A 115 -7.39 -2.32 -8.43
C ALA A 115 -6.39 -1.20 -8.73
N ILE A 116 -6.63 -0.41 -9.79
CA ILE A 116 -5.74 0.69 -10.21
C ILE A 116 -6.29 2.08 -9.88
N LYS A 117 -7.55 2.15 -9.44
CA LYS A 117 -8.24 3.39 -9.07
C LYS A 117 -8.99 3.17 -7.76
N THR A 118 -8.99 4.18 -6.91
CA THR A 118 -9.78 4.20 -5.67
C THR A 118 -11.28 4.24 -5.92
N SER A 119 -11.70 4.59 -7.14
CA SER A 119 -13.11 4.56 -7.58
C SER A 119 -13.58 3.16 -7.99
N ASP A 120 -12.72 2.14 -7.93
CA ASP A 120 -13.11 0.77 -8.22
C ASP A 120 -14.24 0.32 -7.26
N ILE A 121 -15.33 -0.19 -7.82
CA ILE A 121 -16.54 -0.54 -7.07
C ILE A 121 -16.26 -1.72 -6.12
N THR A 122 -15.44 -2.68 -6.55
CA THR A 122 -15.06 -3.83 -5.73
C THR A 122 -14.24 -3.36 -4.53
N LEU A 123 -13.31 -2.44 -4.74
CA LEU A 123 -12.52 -1.80 -3.68
C LEU A 123 -13.42 -1.09 -2.66
N ILE A 124 -14.31 -0.21 -3.13
CA ILE A 124 -15.20 0.56 -2.25
C ILE A 124 -16.13 -0.37 -1.44
N ASN A 125 -16.64 -1.44 -2.06
CA ASN A 125 -17.54 -2.37 -1.38
C ASN A 125 -16.88 -3.21 -0.30
N ASN A 126 -15.56 -3.41 -0.37
CA ASN A 126 -14.80 -4.20 0.60
C ASN A 126 -14.10 -3.34 1.67
N LEU A 127 -14.28 -2.02 1.65
CA LEU A 127 -13.82 -1.09 2.70
C LEU A 127 -14.85 -0.92 3.85
N LYS A 128 -15.76 -1.88 4.04
CA LYS A 128 -16.86 -1.82 5.02
C LYS A 128 -16.65 -2.79 6.17
#